data_AF-X1M3D9-F1
#
_entry.id   AF-X1M3D9-F1
#
_cell.length_a   1.000
_cell.length_b   1.000
_cell.length_c   1.000
_cell.angle_alpha   90.00
_cell.angle_beta   90.00
_cell.angle_gamma   90.00
#
_symmetry.space_group_name_H-M   'P 1'
#
loop_
_entity.id
_entity.type
_entity.pdbx_description
1 polymer ?
#
loop_
_entity_poly.entity_id
_entity_poly.type
_entity_poly.pdbx_seq_one_letter_code
_entity_poly.pdbx_strand_id
1 'polypeptide(L)'
;MDTEIEFPYGDSSIKARIPTKNITCILGSKYVKGLENEREAITNSLRSPIGCPPLRDCVSKNDKVVVLVTDNTRPCPDDKLLPPILAELEEKVPRENITIIIALGLHSPLNKDELVKLLGRDIVENYNVVNHDVNQTVYIGTTSRGTPVDINTKVVEADFRISTIRTTEQVALKGKVMNSKLSSNLARYNFTYR
;
A
#
# COMPACT_ATOMS: atom_id res chain seq x y z
N MET A 1 45.37 5.25 -9.71
CA MET A 1 44.16 4.74 -10.35
C MET A 1 42.99 5.30 -9.59
N ASP A 2 41.99 5.76 -10.31
CA ASP A 2 40.74 6.28 -9.75
C ASP A 2 39.65 5.27 -10.05
N THR A 3 38.72 5.11 -9.12
CA THR A 3 37.50 4.34 -9.30
C THR A 3 36.36 5.32 -9.60
N GLU A 4 35.61 5.06 -10.67
CA GLU A 4 34.43 5.83 -11.03
C GLU A 4 33.18 5.20 -10.39
N ILE A 5 32.38 6.00 -9.68
CA ILE A 5 31.13 5.57 -9.02
C ILE A 5 30.01 6.49 -9.48
N GLU A 6 28.87 5.91 -9.83
CA GLU A 6 27.68 6.62 -10.29
C GLU A 6 26.63 6.72 -9.17
N PHE A 7 26.10 7.93 -8.96
CA PHE A 7 25.12 8.25 -7.93
C PHE A 7 23.84 8.80 -8.57
N PRO A 8 22.65 8.32 -8.19
CA PRO A 8 21.38 8.94 -8.60
C PRO A 8 21.28 10.39 -8.11
N TYR A 9 20.83 11.30 -8.98
CA TYR A 9 20.64 12.72 -8.66
C TYR A 9 19.47 13.31 -9.45
N GLY A 10 18.33 13.50 -8.78
CA GLY A 10 17.07 13.87 -9.45
C GLY A 10 16.69 12.85 -10.51
N ASP A 11 16.40 13.32 -11.73
CA ASP A 11 16.09 12.47 -12.89
C ASP A 11 17.36 12.04 -13.67
N SER A 12 18.54 12.18 -13.07
CA SER A 12 19.83 11.94 -13.70
C SER A 12 20.80 11.18 -12.78
N SER A 13 22.05 11.07 -13.19
CA SER A 13 23.13 10.52 -12.39
C SER A 13 24.38 11.40 -12.43
N ILE A 14 25.14 11.39 -11.32
CA ILE A 14 26.43 12.06 -11.20
C ILE A 14 27.51 11.00 -11.05
N LYS A 15 28.61 11.17 -11.78
CA LYS A 15 29.79 10.31 -11.68
C LYS A 15 30.85 10.97 -10.81
N ALA A 16 31.30 10.29 -9.76
CA ALA A 16 32.42 10.70 -8.94
C ALA A 16 33.65 9.84 -9.26
N ARG A 17 34.81 10.48 -9.43
CA ARG A 17 36.11 9.79 -9.54
C ARG A 17 36.85 9.92 -8.23
N ILE A 18 37.08 8.80 -7.57
CA ILE A 18 37.71 8.75 -6.26
C ILE A 18 38.99 7.94 -6.40
N PRO A 19 40.17 8.46 -5.99
CA PRO A 19 41.40 7.68 -6.00
C PRO A 19 41.20 6.33 -5.29
N THR A 20 41.47 5.22 -5.96
CA THR A 20 41.12 3.88 -5.47
C THR A 20 41.74 3.59 -4.09
N LYS A 21 42.91 4.16 -3.81
CA LYS A 21 43.58 4.07 -2.50
C LYS A 21 42.78 4.65 -1.32
N ASN A 22 41.81 5.52 -1.61
CA ASN A 22 40.95 6.16 -0.62
C ASN A 22 39.62 5.40 -0.41
N ILE A 23 39.40 4.28 -1.10
CA ILE A 23 38.15 3.51 -1.03
C ILE A 23 38.37 2.26 -0.18
N THR A 24 37.68 2.19 0.97
CA THR A 24 37.68 0.99 1.81
C THR A 24 36.76 -0.09 1.25
N CYS A 25 35.54 0.27 0.85
CA CYS A 25 34.59 -0.65 0.21
C CYS A 25 33.50 0.12 -0.55
N ILE A 26 32.81 -0.58 -1.46
CA ILE A 26 31.60 -0.08 -2.13
C ILE A 26 30.45 -1.00 -1.72
N LEU A 27 29.45 -0.43 -1.05
CA LEU A 27 28.24 -1.14 -0.64
C LEU A 27 27.12 -0.85 -1.65
N GLY A 28 26.66 -1.89 -2.35
CA GLY A 28 25.58 -1.79 -3.32
C GLY A 28 24.49 -2.82 -3.04
N SER A 29 23.29 -2.58 -3.56
CA SER A 29 22.24 -3.61 -3.56
C SER A 29 22.66 -4.76 -4.46
N LYS A 30 22.35 -5.99 -4.03
CA LYS A 30 22.47 -7.15 -4.91
C LYS A 30 21.39 -7.03 -5.98
N TYR A 31 21.79 -7.01 -7.24
CA TYR A 31 20.83 -7.09 -8.34
C TYR A 31 20.01 -8.37 -8.22
N VAL A 32 18.69 -8.23 -8.32
CA VAL A 32 17.75 -9.34 -8.40
C VAL A 32 17.03 -9.20 -9.73
N LYS A 33 17.09 -10.22 -10.58
CA LYS A 33 16.35 -10.24 -11.84
C LYS A 33 14.86 -10.13 -11.51
N GLY A 34 14.16 -9.21 -12.17
CA GLY A 34 12.71 -9.09 -12.06
C GLY A 34 11.99 -10.36 -12.51
N LEU A 35 10.73 -10.49 -12.11
CA LEU A 35 9.88 -11.57 -12.56
C LEU A 35 9.56 -11.42 -14.05
N GLU A 36 9.49 -12.52 -14.78
CA GLU A 36 9.20 -12.50 -16.22
C GLU A 36 7.74 -12.10 -16.51
N ASN A 37 6.82 -12.50 -15.62
CA ASN A 37 5.42 -12.12 -15.66
C ASN A 37 4.94 -11.66 -14.27
N GLU A 38 5.10 -10.37 -13.98
CA GLU A 38 4.70 -9.78 -12.69
C GLU A 38 3.20 -9.97 -12.41
N ARG A 39 2.35 -9.79 -13.43
CA ARG A 39 0.89 -9.94 -13.28
C ARG A 39 0.51 -11.34 -12.84
N GLU A 40 1.03 -12.36 -13.51
CA GLU A 40 0.75 -13.76 -13.17
C GLU A 40 1.26 -14.13 -11.78
N ALA A 41 2.46 -13.66 -11.42
CA ALA A 41 3.01 -13.89 -10.09
C ALA A 41 2.12 -13.27 -8.99
N ILE A 42 1.62 -12.05 -9.21
CA ILE A 42 0.70 -11.39 -8.28
C ILE A 42 -0.62 -12.17 -8.19
N THR A 43 -1.24 -12.52 -9.32
CA THR A 43 -2.48 -13.32 -9.35
C THR A 43 -2.31 -14.65 -8.63
N ASN A 44 -1.20 -15.36 -8.85
CA ASN A 44 -0.92 -16.62 -8.16
C ASN A 44 -0.76 -16.42 -6.65
N SER A 45 -0.14 -15.32 -6.20
CA SER A 45 -0.02 -15.02 -4.77
C SER A 45 -1.37 -14.75 -4.11
N LEU A 46 -2.33 -14.15 -4.82
CA LEU A 46 -3.70 -13.91 -4.33
C LEU A 46 -4.52 -15.20 -4.24
N ARG A 47 -4.24 -16.16 -5.13
CA ARG A 47 -4.94 -17.46 -5.21
C ARG A 47 -4.34 -18.54 -4.31
N SER A 48 -3.08 -18.39 -3.91
CA SER A 48 -2.41 -19.32 -3.00
C SER A 48 -1.65 -18.54 -1.91
N PRO A 49 -2.37 -17.80 -1.04
CA PRO A 49 -1.74 -16.91 -0.07
C PRO A 49 -1.17 -17.67 1.13
N ILE A 50 -0.32 -17.00 1.89
CA ILE A 50 0.32 -17.57 3.09
C ILE A 50 -0.60 -17.33 4.30
N GLY A 51 -0.99 -18.41 4.98
CA GLY A 51 -1.66 -18.33 6.29
C GLY A 51 -3.13 -17.88 6.24
N CYS A 52 -3.74 -17.79 5.06
CA CYS A 52 -5.16 -17.49 4.90
C CYS A 52 -5.76 -18.17 3.66
N PRO A 53 -7.09 -18.17 3.50
CA PRO A 53 -7.74 -18.60 2.25
C PRO A 53 -7.46 -17.62 1.10
N PRO A 54 -7.62 -18.07 -0.16
CA PRO A 54 -7.56 -17.21 -1.35
C PRO A 54 -8.44 -15.95 -1.22
N LEU A 55 -8.02 -14.85 -1.85
CA LEU A 55 -8.73 -13.57 -1.73
C LEU A 55 -10.22 -13.67 -2.07
N ARG A 56 -10.54 -14.34 -3.17
CA ARG A 56 -11.93 -14.58 -3.63
C ARG A 56 -12.80 -15.35 -2.62
N ASP A 57 -12.19 -16.18 -1.77
CA ASP A 57 -12.88 -16.97 -0.75
C ASP A 57 -13.03 -16.18 0.56
N CYS A 58 -12.36 -15.02 0.64
CA CYS A 58 -12.43 -14.12 1.78
C CYS A 58 -13.56 -13.09 1.68
N VAL A 59 -14.13 -12.87 0.50
CA VAL A 59 -15.14 -11.82 0.26
C VAL A 59 -16.48 -12.40 -0.21
N SER A 60 -17.55 -11.68 0.06
CA SER A 60 -18.92 -11.99 -0.35
C SER A 60 -19.52 -10.84 -1.16
N LYS A 61 -20.54 -11.13 -1.97
CA LYS A 61 -21.17 -10.16 -2.89
C LYS A 61 -21.63 -8.84 -2.24
N ASN A 62 -22.04 -8.90 -0.98
CA ASN A 62 -22.58 -7.76 -0.26
C ASN A 62 -21.53 -7.04 0.61
N ASP A 63 -20.29 -7.51 0.61
CA ASP A 63 -19.23 -6.94 1.44
C ASP A 63 -18.85 -5.56 0.92
N LYS A 64 -18.72 -4.60 1.84
CA LYS A 64 -18.03 -3.34 1.58
C LYS A 64 -16.53 -3.59 1.69
N VAL A 65 -15.81 -3.44 0.59
CA VAL A 65 -14.37 -3.69 0.52
C VAL A 65 -13.60 -2.37 0.46
N VAL A 66 -12.57 -2.26 1.30
CA VAL A 66 -11.63 -1.15 1.25
C VAL A 66 -10.24 -1.64 0.86
N VAL A 67 -9.64 -0.99 -0.15
CA VAL A 67 -8.26 -1.21 -0.56
C VAL A 67 -7.44 0.04 -0.19
N LEU A 68 -6.50 -0.12 0.73
CA LEU A 68 -5.57 0.92 1.16
C LEU A 68 -4.34 0.93 0.26
N VAL A 69 -4.02 2.10 -0.29
CA VAL A 69 -2.94 2.29 -1.25
C VAL A 69 -2.00 3.38 -0.75
N THR A 70 -0.70 3.25 -1.01
CA THR A 70 0.27 4.29 -0.63
C THR A 70 0.08 5.57 -1.44
N ASP A 71 0.60 6.69 -0.94
CA ASP A 71 0.68 7.94 -1.69
C ASP A 71 1.87 7.94 -2.68
N ASN A 72 1.97 9.00 -3.50
CA ASN A 72 2.99 9.12 -4.54
C ASN A 72 4.43 9.32 -4.03
N THR A 73 4.63 9.48 -2.72
CA THR A 73 5.97 9.59 -2.12
C THR A 73 6.61 8.23 -1.84
N ARG A 74 5.87 7.13 -2.06
CA ARG A 74 6.36 5.76 -1.90
C ARG A 74 6.55 5.10 -3.26
N PRO A 75 7.68 4.41 -3.49
CA PRO A 75 7.90 3.65 -4.73
C PRO A 75 7.17 2.30 -4.67
N CYS A 76 5.85 2.33 -4.46
CA CYS A 76 5.00 1.15 -4.55
C CYS A 76 4.46 1.02 -5.98
N PRO A 77 4.57 -0.13 -6.64
CA PRO A 77 4.05 -0.33 -7.99
C PRO A 77 2.54 -0.61 -7.96
N ASP A 78 1.76 0.35 -7.43
CA ASP A 78 0.32 0.21 -7.23
C ASP A 78 -0.44 0.06 -8.57
N ASP A 79 0.06 0.69 -9.64
CA ASP A 79 -0.38 0.51 -11.02
C ASP A 79 -0.29 -0.95 -11.50
N LYS A 80 0.64 -1.74 -10.95
CA LYS A 80 0.82 -3.17 -11.25
C LYS A 80 0.08 -4.08 -10.27
N LEU A 81 0.00 -3.68 -9.00
CA LEU A 81 -0.62 -4.48 -7.93
C LEU A 81 -2.14 -4.42 -7.97
N LEU A 82 -2.73 -3.24 -8.20
CA LEU A 82 -4.17 -3.07 -8.15
C LEU A 82 -4.93 -3.84 -9.23
N PRO A 83 -4.53 -3.84 -10.52
CA PRO A 83 -5.31 -4.53 -11.54
C PRO A 83 -5.61 -6.01 -11.23
N PRO A 84 -4.64 -6.86 -10.82
CA PRO A 84 -4.95 -8.24 -10.45
C PRO A 84 -5.73 -8.36 -9.12
N ILE A 85 -5.52 -7.46 -8.15
CA ILE A 85 -6.30 -7.45 -6.89
C ILE A 85 -7.78 -7.16 -7.19
N LEU A 86 -8.02 -6.10 -7.95
CA LEU A 86 -9.37 -5.65 -8.30
C LEU A 86 -10.08 -6.69 -9.17
N ALA A 87 -9.38 -7.31 -10.12
CA ALA A 87 -9.93 -8.41 -10.92
C ALA A 87 -10.39 -9.60 -10.05
N GLU A 88 -9.60 -10.02 -9.05
CA GLU A 88 -10.00 -11.10 -8.13
C GLU A 88 -11.17 -10.71 -7.21
N LEU A 89 -11.29 -9.42 -6.85
CA LEU A 89 -12.43 -8.92 -6.08
C LEU A 89 -13.71 -8.86 -6.91
N GLU A 90 -13.64 -8.39 -8.15
CA GLU A 90 -14.80 -8.25 -9.05
C GLU A 90 -15.50 -9.57 -9.37
N GLU A 91 -14.81 -10.71 -9.25
CA GLU A 91 -15.40 -12.05 -9.37
C GLU A 91 -16.53 -12.30 -8.35
N LYS A 92 -16.58 -11.52 -7.26
CA LYS A 92 -17.57 -11.66 -6.19
C LYS A 92 -18.24 -10.35 -5.81
N VAL A 93 -17.48 -9.26 -5.75
CA VAL A 93 -17.90 -7.98 -5.18
C VAL A 93 -18.18 -6.99 -6.33
N PRO A 94 -19.37 -6.40 -6.40
CA PRO A 94 -19.67 -5.33 -7.34
C PRO A 94 -18.71 -4.14 -7.16
N ARG A 95 -18.29 -3.52 -8.27
CA ARG A 95 -17.31 -2.44 -8.27
C ARG A 95 -17.71 -1.28 -7.35
N GLU A 96 -18.99 -0.96 -7.28
CA GLU A 96 -19.55 0.09 -6.41
C GLU A 96 -19.34 -0.15 -4.91
N ASN A 97 -19.09 -1.40 -4.51
CA ASN A 97 -18.81 -1.77 -3.12
C ASN A 97 -17.31 -1.73 -2.79
N ILE A 98 -16.44 -1.42 -3.77
CA ILE A 98 -14.99 -1.34 -3.60
C ILE A 98 -14.58 0.13 -3.52
N THR A 99 -14.00 0.53 -2.38
CA THR A 99 -13.43 1.87 -2.19
C THR A 99 -11.91 1.78 -2.08
N ILE A 100 -11.21 2.57 -2.88
CA ILE A 100 -9.75 2.70 -2.84
C ILE A 100 -9.43 3.97 -2.04
N ILE A 101 -8.63 3.83 -0.98
CA ILE A 101 -8.25 4.95 -0.12
C ILE A 101 -6.74 5.18 -0.22
N ILE A 102 -6.33 6.38 -0.62
CA ILE A 102 -4.94 6.80 -0.57
C ILE A 102 -4.57 7.12 0.88
N ALA A 103 -3.65 6.33 1.43
CA ALA A 103 -3.16 6.47 2.80
C ALA A 103 -2.07 7.55 2.87
N LEU A 104 -2.50 8.81 2.92
CA LEU A 104 -1.63 10.01 2.88
C LEU A 104 -0.74 10.20 4.12
N GLY A 105 -1.12 9.63 5.26
CA GLY A 105 -0.50 10.00 6.54
C GLY A 105 -0.65 11.50 6.79
N LEU A 106 0.47 12.22 6.89
CA LEU A 106 0.50 13.67 7.08
C LEU A 106 0.63 14.47 5.77
N HIS A 107 0.64 13.81 4.62
CA HIS A 107 0.85 14.46 3.33
C HIS A 107 -0.42 15.11 2.79
N SER A 108 -0.23 16.07 1.89
CA SER A 108 -1.33 16.76 1.22
C SER A 108 -2.12 15.80 0.30
N PRO A 109 -3.43 16.02 0.11
CA PRO A 109 -4.23 15.24 -0.82
C PRO A 109 -3.72 15.31 -2.25
N LEU A 110 -3.78 14.17 -2.95
CA LEU A 110 -3.45 14.08 -4.36
C LEU A 110 -4.58 14.63 -5.22
N ASN A 111 -4.23 15.41 -6.24
CA ASN A 111 -5.16 15.82 -7.27
C ASN A 111 -5.42 14.70 -8.30
N LYS A 112 -6.40 14.90 -9.19
CA LYS A 112 -6.80 13.88 -10.16
C LYS A 112 -5.66 13.41 -11.08
N ASP A 113 -4.82 14.33 -11.55
CA ASP A 113 -3.71 13.98 -12.45
C ASP A 113 -2.63 13.18 -11.71
N GLU A 114 -2.39 13.49 -10.45
CA GLU A 114 -1.49 12.71 -9.59
C GLU A 114 -2.04 11.32 -9.30
N LEU A 115 -3.35 11.19 -9.05
CA LEU A 115 -4.00 9.88 -8.90
C LEU A 115 -3.91 9.05 -10.19
N VAL A 116 -4.10 9.67 -11.36
CA VAL A 116 -3.97 8.99 -12.65
C VAL A 116 -2.54 8.52 -12.88
N LYS A 117 -1.54 9.32 -12.49
CA LYS A 117 -0.12 8.91 -12.55
C LYS A 117 0.19 7.76 -11.59
N LEU A 118 -0.43 7.75 -10.41
CA LEU A 118 -0.18 6.75 -9.37
C LEU A 118 -0.86 5.41 -9.65
N LEU A 119 -2.13 5.43 -10.06
CA LEU A 119 -2.98 4.23 -10.16
C LEU A 119 -3.31 3.84 -11.61
N GLY A 120 -3.12 4.75 -12.56
CA GLY A 120 -3.62 4.61 -13.92
C GLY A 120 -5.04 5.16 -14.09
N ARG A 121 -5.32 5.64 -15.31
CA ARG A 121 -6.59 6.30 -15.66
C ARG A 121 -7.81 5.41 -15.45
N ASP A 122 -7.71 4.16 -15.87
CA ASP A 122 -8.82 3.20 -15.82
C ASP A 122 -9.34 3.00 -14.39
N ILE A 123 -8.44 2.89 -13.41
CA ILE A 123 -8.81 2.73 -12.00
C ILE A 123 -9.48 4.00 -11.47
N VAL A 124 -8.89 5.17 -11.74
CA VAL A 124 -9.40 6.47 -11.25
C VAL A 124 -10.77 6.82 -11.83
N GLU A 125 -11.05 6.42 -13.07
CA GLU A 125 -12.32 6.71 -13.74
C GLU A 125 -13.42 5.70 -13.39
N ASN A 126 -13.08 4.47 -13.02
CA ASN A 126 -14.05 3.41 -12.82
C ASN A 126 -14.32 3.04 -11.35
N TYR A 127 -13.41 3.37 -10.42
CA TYR A 127 -13.56 3.03 -9.00
C TYR A 127 -13.77 4.26 -8.13
N ASN A 128 -14.32 4.04 -6.94
CA ASN A 128 -14.38 5.08 -5.91
C ASN A 128 -13.00 5.26 -5.27
N VAL A 129 -12.19 6.16 -5.83
CA VAL A 129 -10.86 6.52 -5.31
C VAL A 129 -10.96 7.80 -4.47
N VAL A 130 -10.56 7.72 -3.20
CA VAL A 130 -10.61 8.84 -2.27
C VAL A 130 -9.26 9.06 -1.56
N ASN A 131 -8.93 10.31 -1.33
CA ASN A 131 -7.85 10.69 -0.41
C ASN A 131 -8.29 10.44 1.03
N HIS A 132 -7.37 10.01 1.91
CA HIS A 132 -7.63 9.99 3.34
C HIS A 132 -7.97 11.41 3.85
N ASP A 133 -9.07 11.53 4.59
CA ASP A 133 -9.47 12.77 5.26
C ASP A 133 -9.44 12.57 6.77
N VAL A 134 -8.63 13.39 7.44
CA VAL A 134 -8.44 13.40 8.89
C VAL A 134 -9.73 13.74 9.64
N ASN A 135 -10.64 14.48 9.00
CA ASN A 135 -11.94 14.84 9.58
C ASN A 135 -12.97 13.72 9.43
N GLN A 136 -12.69 12.69 8.63
CA GLN A 136 -13.52 11.50 8.47
C GLN A 136 -12.91 10.30 9.21
N THR A 137 -12.55 10.52 10.46
CA THR A 137 -11.99 9.51 11.33
C THR A 137 -12.86 9.28 12.57
N VAL A 138 -12.75 8.09 13.13
CA VAL A 138 -13.37 7.70 14.39
C VAL A 138 -12.32 7.15 15.33
N TYR A 139 -12.40 7.56 16.60
CA TYR A 139 -11.55 7.04 17.65
C TYR A 139 -11.88 5.58 17.93
N ILE A 140 -10.86 4.72 17.90
CA ILE A 140 -11.00 3.28 18.12
C ILE A 140 -10.35 2.78 19.42
N GLY A 141 -9.60 3.64 20.10
CA GLY A 141 -8.90 3.27 21.34
C GLY A 141 -7.56 3.95 21.51
N THR A 142 -6.89 3.61 22.60
CA THR A 142 -5.55 4.10 22.95
C THR A 142 -4.60 2.92 23.01
N THR A 143 -3.42 3.08 22.40
CA THR A 143 -2.37 2.05 22.43
C THR A 143 -1.85 1.84 23.86
N SER A 144 -1.16 0.72 24.12
CA SER A 144 -0.53 0.45 25.42
C SER A 144 0.51 1.50 25.85
N ARG A 145 0.97 2.34 24.91
CA ARG A 145 1.90 3.46 25.16
C ARG A 145 1.20 4.81 25.37
N GLY A 146 -0.14 4.83 25.43
CA GLY A 146 -0.91 6.05 25.68
C GLY A 146 -1.23 6.88 24.44
N THR A 147 -0.89 6.43 23.23
CA THR A 147 -1.21 7.16 21.98
C THR A 147 -2.66 6.89 21.56
N PRO A 148 -3.52 7.91 21.40
CA PRO A 148 -4.87 7.73 20.86
C PRO A 148 -4.80 7.33 19.38
N VAL A 149 -5.76 6.52 18.94
CA VAL A 149 -5.82 6.00 17.57
C VAL A 149 -7.16 6.36 16.95
N ASP A 150 -7.10 7.19 15.92
CA ASP A 150 -8.22 7.55 15.06
C ASP A 150 -8.03 6.88 13.68
N ILE A 151 -9.08 6.22 13.17
CA ILE A 151 -9.05 5.53 11.87
C ILE A 151 -10.14 6.08 10.96
N ASN A 152 -9.86 6.13 9.66
CA ASN A 152 -10.86 6.51 8.66
C ASN A 152 -12.15 5.68 8.81
N THR A 153 -13.29 6.35 8.88
CA THR A 153 -14.58 5.70 9.14
C THR A 153 -14.90 4.62 8.10
N LYS A 154 -14.57 4.83 6.82
CA LYS A 154 -14.80 3.82 5.76
C LYS A 154 -13.97 2.56 5.99
N VAL A 155 -12.75 2.71 6.53
CA VAL A 155 -11.92 1.56 6.92
C VAL A 155 -12.58 0.84 8.10
N VAL A 156 -13.07 1.55 9.12
CA VAL A 156 -13.71 0.90 10.29
C VAL A 156 -15.00 0.19 9.91
N GLU A 157 -15.78 0.74 8.99
CA GLU A 157 -17.07 0.19 8.56
C GLU A 157 -16.99 -0.91 7.49
N ALA A 158 -15.83 -1.12 6.87
CA ALA A 158 -15.65 -2.14 5.85
C ALA A 158 -15.86 -3.56 6.38
N ASP A 159 -16.45 -4.44 5.56
CA ASP A 159 -16.55 -5.86 5.87
C ASP A 159 -15.21 -6.57 5.59
N PHE A 160 -14.47 -6.08 4.58
CA PHE A 160 -13.15 -6.60 4.21
C PHE A 160 -12.16 -5.47 3.88
N ARG A 161 -10.88 -5.66 4.25
CA ARG A 161 -9.81 -4.66 4.10
C ARG A 161 -8.58 -5.30 3.49
N ILE A 162 -7.99 -4.65 2.49
CA ILE A 162 -6.74 -5.03 1.84
C ILE A 162 -5.80 -3.82 1.86
N SER A 163 -4.49 -4.06 1.89
CA SER A 163 -3.49 -3.01 1.79
C SER A 163 -2.39 -3.44 0.81
N THR A 164 -2.04 -2.57 -0.13
CA THR A 164 -0.82 -2.72 -0.96
C THR A 164 0.40 -2.07 -0.30
N ILE A 165 0.19 -1.35 0.81
CA ILE A 165 1.26 -0.68 1.56
C ILE A 165 2.28 -1.72 2.00
N ARG A 166 3.58 -1.43 1.77
CA ARG A 166 4.69 -2.24 2.26
C ARG A 166 4.72 -2.21 3.78
N THR A 167 3.96 -3.11 4.36
CA THR A 167 4.13 -3.60 5.71
C THR A 167 4.96 -4.87 5.61
N THR A 168 5.82 -5.17 6.58
CA THR A 168 6.44 -6.50 6.67
C THR A 168 5.40 -7.62 6.93
N GLU A 169 4.10 -7.28 7.00
CA GLU A 169 2.96 -8.16 7.26
C GLU A 169 1.70 -7.62 6.54
N GLN A 170 1.26 -8.23 5.44
CA GLN A 170 -0.07 -7.92 4.88
C GLN A 170 -1.13 -8.34 5.91
N VAL A 171 -1.87 -7.38 6.48
CA VAL A 171 -2.94 -7.69 7.43
C VAL A 171 -4.28 -7.67 6.69
N ALA A 172 -4.79 -8.84 6.32
CA ALA A 172 -6.19 -9.02 5.99
C ALA A 172 -7.00 -8.99 7.31
N LEU A 173 -7.64 -7.85 7.61
CA LEU A 173 -8.48 -7.71 8.80
C LEU A 173 -9.91 -8.14 8.47
N LYS A 174 -10.27 -9.38 8.87
CA LYS A 174 -11.65 -9.87 8.91
C LYS A 174 -12.22 -9.69 10.32
N GLY A 175 -13.32 -8.94 10.45
CA GLY A 175 -14.06 -8.88 11.72
C GLY A 175 -15.05 -7.72 11.83
N LYS A 176 -16.28 -8.03 12.28
CA LYS A 176 -17.20 -7.07 12.88
C LYS A 176 -16.71 -6.79 14.30
N VAL A 177 -16.49 -5.51 14.61
CA VAL A 177 -16.08 -4.98 15.91
C VAL A 177 -14.58 -5.13 16.23
N MET A 178 -13.87 -4.01 16.11
CA MET A 178 -12.48 -3.81 16.52
C MET A 178 -12.37 -3.66 18.05
N ASN A 179 -13.02 -4.54 18.84
CA ASN A 179 -12.97 -4.46 20.29
C ASN A 179 -11.91 -5.39 20.89
N SER A 180 -11.01 -4.75 21.65
CA SER A 180 -10.26 -5.24 22.81
C SER A 180 -8.82 -5.73 22.66
N LYS A 181 -8.25 -5.98 21.47
CA LYS A 181 -6.80 -6.24 21.35
C LYS A 181 -6.21 -5.63 20.09
N LEU A 182 -5.96 -4.32 20.13
CA LEU A 182 -5.03 -3.64 19.24
C LEU A 182 -3.65 -4.28 19.44
N SER A 183 -3.27 -5.21 18.56
CA SER A 183 -1.90 -5.73 18.53
C SER A 183 -0.95 -4.57 18.22
N SER A 184 0.22 -4.58 18.86
CA SER A 184 1.27 -3.56 18.81
C SER A 184 1.77 -3.21 17.39
N ASN A 185 1.33 -3.93 16.37
CA ASN A 185 1.73 -3.75 14.98
C ASN A 185 0.86 -2.72 14.23
N LEU A 186 -0.35 -2.39 14.72
CA LEU A 186 -1.19 -1.35 14.12
C LEU A 186 -0.59 0.06 14.29
N ALA A 187 0.08 0.35 15.41
CA ALA A 187 0.61 1.67 15.73
C ALA A 187 1.74 2.18 14.78
N ARG A 188 2.18 1.38 13.81
CA ARG A 188 3.26 1.72 12.86
C ARG A 188 2.78 2.22 11.49
N TYR A 189 1.48 2.27 11.22
CA TYR A 189 0.97 2.52 9.86
C TYR A 189 -0.02 3.67 9.80
N ASN A 190 0.32 4.71 9.02
CA ASN A 190 -0.57 5.72 8.42
C ASN A 190 -1.85 6.07 9.20
N PHE A 191 -1.71 6.30 10.49
CA PHE A 191 -2.77 6.86 11.32
C PHE A 191 -2.49 8.35 11.52
N THR A 192 -3.55 9.13 11.43
CA THR A 192 -3.49 10.56 11.74
C THR A 192 -3.23 10.68 13.23
N TYR A 193 -2.07 11.21 13.58
CA TYR A 193 -1.76 11.59 14.96
C TYR A 193 -2.34 12.98 15.20
N ARG A 194 -3.13 13.14 16.27
CA ARG A 194 -3.42 14.46 16.82
C ARG A 194 -2.24 14.97 17.63
#